data_AF-A0AAD4LYE3-F1
#
_entry.id   AF-A0AAD4LYE3-F1
#
_cell.length_a   1.000
_cell.length_b   1.000
_cell.length_c   1.000
_cell.angle_alpha   90.00
_cell.angle_beta   90.00
_cell.angle_gamma   90.00
#
_symmetry.space_group_name_H-M   'P 1'
#
loop_
_entity.id
_entity.type
_entity.pdbx_description
1 polymer ?
#
loop_
_entity_poly.entity_id
_entity_poly.type
_entity_poly.pdbx_seq_one_letter_code
_entity_poly.pdbx_strand_id
1 'polypeptide(L)'
;MSSQQSPNPNRAAPRVRVPRLSPTGVISKVNGAISRLYSKVKDKKTDGRGSILHDNSTGEDHECVTINSLPNDVLLDIFNHCRLLAFPYGLIGDMWEWHRLTHVCSRWRYVIFASPHLLDLRLLCTNGTPVRRTLDCWPALPISIKYGGVVGRPPPALKDEDNIIAALEHPARTSKIQLFLTKSLFDKLAALKQQPFPALEYFLLISHDGGVRMARALSMKPPSIASPLFHYKP
;
A
#
# COMPACT_ATOMS: atom_id res chain seq x y z
N MET A 1 24.68 30.69 45.57
CA MET A 1 23.91 31.26 44.44
C MET A 1 24.21 30.41 43.21
N SER A 2 23.37 29.42 42.93
CA SER A 2 23.57 28.51 41.80
C SER A 2 22.69 28.96 40.65
N SER A 3 23.32 29.53 39.61
CA SER A 3 22.64 29.97 38.39
C SER A 3 22.11 28.76 37.63
N GLN A 4 20.78 28.62 37.57
CA GLN A 4 20.11 27.71 36.64
C GLN A 4 20.16 28.31 35.23
N GLN A 5 20.85 27.61 34.34
CA GLN A 5 20.98 27.98 32.94
C GLN A 5 19.79 27.39 32.16
N SER A 6 18.95 28.26 31.59
CA SER A 6 17.77 27.85 30.82
C SER A 6 18.15 27.08 29.55
N PRO A 7 17.39 26.02 29.18
CA PRO A 7 17.70 25.19 28.02
C PRO A 7 17.43 25.94 26.71
N ASN A 8 18.40 25.86 25.79
CA ASN A 8 18.37 26.49 24.48
C ASN A 8 17.27 25.87 23.57
N PRO A 9 16.26 26.63 23.13
CA PRO A 9 15.13 26.13 22.34
C PRO A 9 15.49 25.75 20.88
N ASN A 10 16.71 26.02 20.41
CA ASN A 10 17.11 25.80 19.02
C ASN A 10 17.83 24.46 18.75
N ARG A 11 17.79 23.48 19.67
CA ARG A 11 18.43 22.17 19.44
C ARG A 11 17.58 21.32 18.50
N ALA A 12 17.82 21.44 17.19
CA ALA A 12 17.15 20.68 16.15
C ALA A 12 17.25 19.17 16.42
N ALA A 13 16.10 18.50 16.50
CA ALA A 13 16.04 17.05 16.68
C ALA A 13 16.72 16.32 15.50
N PRO A 14 17.49 15.25 15.77
CA PRO A 14 18.14 14.48 14.72
C PRO A 14 17.10 13.91 13.76
N ARG A 15 17.20 14.27 12.47
CA ARG A 15 16.35 13.70 11.41
C ARG A 15 16.68 12.22 11.27
N VAL A 16 15.80 11.36 11.78
CA VAL A 16 15.84 9.92 11.50
C VAL A 16 15.62 9.71 10.00
N ARG A 17 16.69 9.34 9.28
CA ARG A 17 16.59 8.97 7.87
C ARG A 17 15.93 7.60 7.78
N VAL A 18 14.65 7.57 7.43
CA VAL A 18 13.99 6.32 7.04
C VAL A 18 14.65 5.83 5.74
N PRO A 19 15.15 4.58 5.67
CA PRO A 19 15.74 4.06 4.44
C PRO A 19 14.69 4.07 3.31
N ARG A 20 14.90 4.91 2.30
CA ARG A 20 14.14 4.80 1.05
C ARG A 20 14.62 3.56 0.33
N LEU A 21 13.73 2.60 0.09
CA LEU A 21 14.03 1.46 -0.77
C LEU A 21 14.37 1.98 -2.17
N SER A 22 15.61 1.70 -2.59
CA SER A 22 16.05 1.98 -3.96
C SER A 22 15.24 1.15 -4.95
N PRO A 23 15.07 1.60 -6.21
CA PRO A 23 14.45 0.79 -7.26
C PRO A 23 15.05 -0.62 -7.37
N THR A 24 16.36 -0.74 -7.13
CA THR A 24 17.10 -2.01 -7.09
C THR A 24 16.61 -2.97 -5.99
N GLY A 25 16.19 -2.44 -4.84
CA GLY A 25 15.67 -3.23 -3.72
C GLY A 25 14.29 -3.83 -3.99
N VAL A 26 13.48 -3.22 -4.87
CA VAL A 26 12.20 -3.80 -5.30
C VAL A 26 12.45 -4.95 -6.27
N ILE A 27 13.36 -4.75 -7.22
CA ILE A 27 13.75 -5.78 -8.20
C ILE A 27 14.35 -7.00 -7.51
N SER A 28 15.21 -6.82 -6.49
CA SER A 28 15.78 -7.97 -5.75
C SER A 28 14.72 -8.77 -4.99
N LYS A 29 13.71 -8.10 -4.40
CA LYS A 29 12.58 -8.77 -3.74
C LYS A 29 11.71 -9.53 -4.74
N VAL A 30 11.45 -8.94 -5.90
CA VAL A 30 10.73 -9.58 -7.01
C VAL A 30 11.49 -10.81 -7.49
N ASN A 31 12.79 -10.68 -7.76
CA ASN A 31 13.64 -11.80 -8.18
C ASN A 31 13.67 -12.91 -7.11
N GLY A 32 13.77 -12.56 -5.83
CA GLY A 32 13.70 -13.54 -4.75
C GLY A 32 12.33 -14.24 -4.65
N ALA A 33 11.22 -13.55 -4.93
CA ALA A 33 9.90 -14.16 -5.01
C ALA A 33 9.78 -15.08 -6.22
N ILE A 34 10.28 -14.65 -7.38
CA ILE A 34 10.35 -15.45 -8.60
C ILE A 34 11.14 -16.73 -8.34
N SER A 35 12.36 -16.65 -7.79
CA SER A 35 13.17 -17.83 -7.46
C SER A 35 12.45 -18.83 -6.56
N ARG A 36 11.71 -18.36 -5.55
CA ARG A 36 10.92 -19.21 -4.64
C ARG A 36 9.71 -19.88 -5.31
N LEU A 37 9.10 -19.24 -6.30
CA LEU A 37 8.01 -19.83 -7.07
C LEU A 37 8.56 -20.87 -8.05
N TYR A 38 9.67 -20.56 -8.72
CA TYR A 38 10.34 -21.52 -9.60
C TYR A 38 10.79 -22.78 -8.87
N SER A 39 11.35 -22.68 -7.67
CA SER A 39 11.71 -23.87 -6.89
C SER A 39 10.49 -24.74 -6.57
N LYS A 40 9.37 -24.13 -6.14
CA LYS A 40 8.11 -24.86 -5.87
C LYS A 40 7.51 -25.55 -7.09
N VAL A 41 7.66 -24.98 -8.29
CA VAL A 41 7.19 -25.60 -9.53
C VAL A 41 8.09 -26.79 -9.90
N LYS A 42 9.39 -26.67 -9.69
CA LYS A 42 10.35 -27.74 -9.97
C LYS A 42 10.12 -28.96 -9.07
N ASP A 43 9.85 -28.74 -7.78
CA ASP A 43 9.64 -29.81 -6.80
C ASP A 43 8.35 -30.61 -7.05
N LYS A 44 7.33 -30.01 -7.70
CA LYS A 44 6.09 -30.73 -8.07
C LYS A 44 6.26 -31.70 -9.24
N LYS A 45 7.36 -31.61 -10.00
CA LYS A 45 7.57 -32.42 -11.21
C LYS A 45 8.31 -33.75 -10.92
N THR A 46 8.86 -33.94 -9.73
CA THR A 46 9.75 -35.08 -9.42
C THR A 46 9.09 -36.30 -8.78
N ASP A 47 7.83 -36.24 -8.34
CA ASP A 47 7.22 -37.34 -7.57
C ASP A 47 6.56 -38.44 -8.43
N GLY A 48 6.74 -38.43 -9.75
CA GLY A 48 5.85 -39.16 -10.66
C GLY A 48 6.45 -39.87 -11.86
N ARG A 49 7.69 -40.37 -11.82
CA ARG A 49 8.12 -41.54 -12.63
C ARG A 49 9.57 -41.92 -12.35
N GLY A 50 9.76 -43.16 -11.90
CA GLY A 50 11.06 -43.81 -11.92
C GLY A 50 11.55 -44.12 -13.33
N SER A 51 12.84 -44.42 -13.37
CA SER A 51 13.61 -45.15 -14.38
C SER A 51 14.50 -44.39 -15.36
N ILE A 52 15.79 -44.67 -15.15
CA ILE A 52 16.79 -45.18 -16.11
C ILE A 52 17.49 -44.14 -17.00
N LEU A 53 18.72 -43.85 -16.53
CA LEU A 53 19.96 -43.58 -17.25
C LEU A 53 19.88 -43.57 -18.79
N HIS A 54 20.12 -42.41 -19.38
CA HIS A 54 21.07 -42.28 -20.47
C HIS A 54 21.63 -40.84 -20.51
N ASP A 55 22.91 -40.75 -20.20
CA ASP A 55 23.73 -39.54 -20.36
C ASP A 55 24.05 -39.37 -21.84
N ASN A 56 23.63 -38.25 -22.42
CA ASN A 56 24.13 -37.72 -23.69
C ASN A 56 23.98 -36.20 -23.62
N SER A 57 25.06 -35.56 -23.19
CA SER A 57 25.28 -34.12 -23.13
C SER A 57 24.99 -33.47 -24.50
N THR A 58 23.72 -33.10 -24.69
CA THR A 58 23.25 -32.30 -25.81
C THR A 58 23.00 -30.93 -25.21
N GLY A 59 23.62 -29.88 -25.75
CA GLY A 59 23.52 -28.52 -25.23
C GLY A 59 22.06 -28.11 -25.06
N GLU A 60 21.55 -28.22 -23.82
CA GLU A 60 20.22 -27.75 -23.48
C GLU A 60 20.27 -26.24 -23.56
N ASP A 61 19.76 -25.70 -24.66
CA ASP A 61 19.35 -24.31 -24.75
C ASP A 61 18.38 -24.07 -23.59
N HIS A 62 18.90 -23.52 -22.51
CA HIS A 62 18.10 -23.10 -21.38
C HIS A 62 17.14 -22.03 -21.89
N GLU A 63 15.91 -22.45 -22.19
CA GLU A 63 14.82 -21.59 -22.59
C GLU A 63 14.64 -20.54 -21.48
N CYS A 64 15.19 -19.34 -21.72
CA CYS A 64 15.14 -18.27 -20.75
C CYS A 64 13.71 -17.77 -20.71
N VAL A 65 12.96 -18.26 -19.72
CA VAL A 65 11.59 -17.81 -19.47
C VAL A 65 11.65 -16.33 -19.09
N THR A 66 11.36 -15.46 -20.05
CA THR A 66 11.30 -14.03 -19.79
C THR A 66 10.10 -13.71 -18.92
N ILE A 67 10.19 -12.65 -18.12
CA ILE A 67 9.06 -12.21 -17.28
C ILE A 67 7.80 -11.87 -18.08
N ASN A 68 7.96 -11.61 -19.38
CA ASN A 68 6.90 -11.31 -20.32
C ASN A 68 6.20 -12.56 -20.85
N SER A 69 6.70 -13.78 -20.61
CA SER A 69 6.01 -15.03 -20.99
C SER A 69 5.21 -15.65 -19.84
N LEU A 70 5.38 -15.18 -18.59
CA LEU A 70 4.60 -15.66 -17.45
C LEU A 70 3.10 -15.40 -17.64
N PRO A 71 2.18 -16.33 -17.37
CA PRO A 71 0.73 -16.06 -17.39
C PRO A 71 0.27 -14.94 -16.44
N ASN A 72 -0.90 -14.33 -16.70
CA ASN A 72 -1.39 -13.17 -15.94
C ASN A 72 -1.73 -13.52 -14.47
N ASP A 73 -2.26 -14.71 -14.23
CA ASP A 73 -2.54 -15.29 -12.91
C ASP A 73 -1.24 -15.46 -12.11
N VAL A 74 -0.18 -15.97 -12.73
CA VAL A 74 1.15 -16.08 -12.08
C VAL A 74 1.71 -14.70 -11.73
N LEU A 75 1.58 -13.70 -12.61
CA LEU A 75 1.97 -12.32 -12.32
C LEU A 75 1.17 -11.74 -11.15
N LEU A 76 -0.14 -11.99 -11.12
CA LEU A 76 -1.02 -11.55 -10.04
C LEU A 76 -0.62 -12.16 -8.69
N ASP A 77 -0.28 -13.45 -8.65
CA ASP A 77 0.22 -14.13 -7.46
C ASP A 77 1.56 -13.53 -6.98
N ILE A 78 2.48 -13.23 -7.91
CA ILE A 78 3.74 -12.53 -7.60
C ILE A 78 3.43 -11.17 -6.96
N PHE A 79 2.54 -10.39 -7.55
CA PHE A 79 2.18 -9.07 -7.02
C PHE A 79 1.54 -9.18 -5.64
N ASN A 80 0.61 -10.12 -5.43
CA ASN A 80 0.02 -10.34 -4.13
C ASN A 80 1.07 -10.78 -3.10
N HIS A 81 2.06 -11.58 -3.48
CA HIS A 81 3.17 -11.92 -2.60
C HIS A 81 4.05 -10.69 -2.28
N CYS A 82 4.39 -9.87 -3.27
CA CYS A 82 5.10 -8.60 -3.07
C CYS A 82 4.36 -7.67 -2.12
N ARG A 83 3.02 -7.61 -2.24
CA ARG A 83 2.15 -6.88 -1.32
C ARG A 83 2.34 -7.38 0.11
N LEU A 84 2.17 -8.68 0.34
CA LEU A 84 2.31 -9.29 1.66
C LEU A 84 3.71 -9.07 2.28
N LEU A 85 4.76 -9.14 1.47
CA LEU A 85 6.14 -8.86 1.92
C LEU A 85 6.40 -7.40 2.27
N ALA A 86 5.56 -6.47 1.81
CA ALA A 86 5.63 -5.06 2.17
C ALA A 86 4.91 -4.73 3.49
N PHE A 87 4.22 -5.71 4.11
CA PHE A 87 3.48 -5.57 5.37
C PHE A 87 4.15 -6.12 6.65
N PRO A 88 5.49 -6.17 6.84
CA PRO A 88 6.06 -6.88 7.98
C PRO A 88 5.80 -6.26 9.36
N TYR A 89 5.23 -5.06 9.48
CA TYR A 89 5.15 -4.37 10.77
C TYR A 89 3.75 -3.98 11.27
N GLY A 90 2.66 -4.32 10.59
CA GLY A 90 1.28 -4.17 11.12
C GLY A 90 0.84 -2.74 11.49
N LEU A 91 1.73 -1.76 11.46
CA LEU A 91 1.42 -0.36 11.63
C LEU A 91 0.70 0.09 10.37
N ILE A 92 -0.59 0.36 10.56
CA ILE A 92 -1.53 0.93 9.60
C ILE A 92 -0.77 1.89 8.65
N GLY A 93 -0.53 1.46 7.42
CA GLY A 93 -0.15 2.35 6.33
C GLY A 93 1.31 2.35 5.87
N ASP A 94 1.98 1.20 5.84
CA ASP A 94 3.03 0.98 4.84
C ASP A 94 2.35 0.51 3.54
N MET A 95 2.04 1.47 2.68
CA MET A 95 1.51 1.19 1.35
C MET A 95 2.62 0.56 0.52
N TRP A 96 2.40 -0.68 0.10
CA TRP A 96 3.28 -1.31 -0.88
C TRP A 96 3.31 -0.49 -2.18
N GLU A 97 4.50 -0.30 -2.75
CA GLU A 97 4.75 0.65 -3.84
C GLU A 97 4.29 0.12 -5.22
N TRP A 98 3.03 -0.31 -5.33
CA TRP A 98 2.47 -0.90 -6.55
C TRP A 98 2.60 0.00 -7.78
N HIS A 99 2.56 1.33 -7.60
CA HIS A 99 2.76 2.29 -8.69
C HIS A 99 4.11 2.07 -9.41
N ARG A 100 5.16 1.66 -8.70
CA ARG A 100 6.45 1.32 -9.32
C ARG A 100 6.34 0.12 -10.24
N LEU A 101 5.54 -0.89 -9.88
CA LEU A 101 5.31 -2.07 -10.71
C LEU A 101 4.58 -1.69 -12.01
N THR A 102 3.72 -0.68 -11.98
CA THR A 102 3.04 -0.18 -13.20
C THR A 102 3.99 0.51 -14.18
N HIS A 103 5.23 0.82 -13.79
CA HIS A 103 6.24 1.40 -14.67
C HIS A 103 7.16 0.35 -15.32
N VAL A 104 7.09 -0.93 -14.91
CA VAL A 104 7.96 -1.99 -15.46
C VAL A 104 7.64 -2.28 -16.93
N CYS A 105 6.39 -2.62 -17.24
CA CYS A 105 5.91 -2.75 -18.62
C CYS A 105 4.39 -2.54 -18.70
N SER A 106 3.84 -2.37 -19.91
CA SER A 106 2.40 -2.18 -20.15
C SER A 106 1.56 -3.35 -19.65
N ARG A 107 2.07 -4.57 -19.77
CA ARG A 107 1.39 -5.79 -19.31
C ARG A 107 1.22 -5.82 -17.79
N TRP A 108 2.24 -5.43 -17.04
CA TRP A 108 2.18 -5.37 -15.57
C TRP A 108 1.17 -4.33 -15.11
N ARG A 109 1.20 -3.16 -15.72
CA ARG A 109 0.21 -2.10 -15.49
C ARG A 109 -1.22 -2.61 -15.71
N TYR A 110 -1.45 -3.33 -16.81
CA TYR A 110 -2.76 -3.92 -17.11
C TYR A 110 -3.22 -4.91 -16.03
N VAL A 111 -2.38 -5.89 -15.66
CA VAL A 111 -2.73 -6.90 -14.65
C VAL A 111 -3.05 -6.26 -13.28
N ILE A 112 -2.25 -5.27 -12.88
CA ILE A 112 -2.45 -4.53 -11.63
C ILE A 112 -3.80 -3.82 -11.64
N PHE A 113 -4.08 -3.03 -12.69
CA PHE A 113 -5.33 -2.28 -12.76
C PHE A 113 -6.57 -3.12 -13.05
N ALA A 114 -6.42 -4.33 -13.60
CA ALA A 114 -7.51 -5.29 -13.73
C ALA A 114 -7.90 -5.93 -12.40
N SER A 115 -7.04 -5.86 -11.37
CA SER A 115 -7.21 -6.58 -10.11
C SER A 115 -7.14 -5.68 -8.86
N PRO A 116 -7.80 -4.50 -8.81
CA PRO A 116 -7.61 -3.54 -7.74
C PRO A 116 -8.02 -4.08 -6.36
N HIS A 117 -9.08 -4.88 -6.29
CA HIS A 117 -9.55 -5.46 -5.03
C HIS A 117 -8.64 -6.58 -4.51
N LEU A 118 -8.18 -7.48 -5.38
CA LEU A 118 -7.30 -8.59 -5.01
C LEU A 118 -5.94 -8.11 -4.50
N LEU A 119 -5.49 -6.99 -5.05
CA LEU A 119 -4.21 -6.37 -4.74
C LEU A 119 -4.31 -5.25 -3.68
N ASP A 120 -5.49 -5.02 -3.10
CA ASP A 120 -5.78 -3.92 -2.17
C ASP A 120 -5.20 -2.58 -2.67
N LEU A 121 -5.42 -2.27 -3.96
CA LEU A 121 -4.91 -1.05 -4.58
C LEU A 121 -5.67 0.16 -4.06
N ARG A 122 -4.94 1.07 -3.41
CA ARG A 122 -5.49 2.33 -2.91
C ARG A 122 -4.56 3.48 -3.26
N LEU A 123 -5.15 4.66 -3.48
CA LEU A 123 -4.44 5.92 -3.57
C LEU A 123 -4.23 6.46 -2.16
N LEU A 124 -2.98 6.56 -1.75
CA LEU A 124 -2.61 7.07 -0.43
C LEU A 124 -2.43 8.59 -0.47
N CYS A 125 -3.26 9.29 0.29
CA CYS A 125 -3.14 10.72 0.53
C CYS A 125 -2.43 10.93 1.87
N THR A 126 -1.22 11.50 1.83
CA THR A 126 -0.39 11.80 2.99
C THR A 126 0.14 13.23 2.95
N ASN A 127 0.78 13.68 4.02
CA ASN A 127 1.44 14.99 4.10
C ASN A 127 2.30 15.29 2.87
N GLY A 128 2.05 16.44 2.23
CA GLY A 128 2.77 16.90 1.04
C GLY A 128 2.34 16.28 -0.29
N THR A 129 1.44 15.31 -0.32
CA THR A 129 0.90 14.76 -1.57
C THR A 129 -0.11 15.73 -2.19
N PRO A 130 0.06 16.18 -3.45
CA PRO A 130 -0.93 17.01 -4.14
C PRO A 130 -2.13 16.15 -4.54
N VAL A 131 -3.15 16.09 -3.68
CA VAL A 131 -4.25 15.12 -3.81
C VAL A 131 -5.02 15.32 -5.11
N ARG A 132 -5.46 16.53 -5.43
CA ARG A 132 -6.25 16.82 -6.64
C ARG A 132 -5.56 16.30 -7.92
N ARG A 133 -4.31 16.72 -8.13
CA ARG A 133 -3.49 16.27 -9.27
C ARG A 133 -3.29 14.75 -9.30
N THR A 134 -3.19 14.12 -8.13
CA THR A 134 -3.05 12.67 -8.05
C THR A 134 -4.36 12.00 -8.48
N LEU A 135 -5.50 12.44 -7.95
CA LEU A 135 -6.80 11.84 -8.23
C LEU A 135 -7.20 11.97 -9.72
N ASP A 136 -6.77 13.02 -10.40
CA ASP A 136 -7.03 13.25 -11.84
C ASP A 136 -6.25 12.28 -12.75
N CYS A 137 -5.09 11.80 -12.31
CA CYS A 137 -4.19 10.95 -13.12
C CYS A 137 -4.49 9.45 -13.01
N TRP A 138 -5.19 9.02 -11.96
CA TRP A 138 -5.42 7.60 -11.68
C TRP A 138 -6.88 7.23 -11.92
N PRO A 139 -7.16 5.95 -12.28
CA PRO A 139 -8.52 5.46 -12.37
C PRO A 139 -9.25 5.60 -11.02
N ALA A 140 -10.54 5.25 -10.98
CA ALA A 140 -11.42 5.35 -9.81
C ALA A 140 -11.07 4.38 -8.65
N LEU A 141 -9.79 4.26 -8.32
CA LEU A 141 -9.24 3.47 -7.23
C LEU A 141 -9.73 4.03 -5.88
N PRO A 142 -9.92 3.13 -4.87
CA PRO A 142 -10.20 3.54 -3.50
C PRO A 142 -9.13 4.50 -2.95
N ILE A 143 -9.56 5.45 -2.13
CA ILE A 143 -8.70 6.45 -1.50
C ILE A 143 -8.46 6.06 -0.04
N SER A 144 -7.23 6.20 0.41
CA SER A 144 -6.80 6.04 1.80
C SER A 144 -6.18 7.35 2.27
N ILE A 145 -6.81 8.02 3.22
CA ILE A 145 -6.38 9.29 3.77
C ILE A 145 -5.61 9.02 5.06
N LYS A 146 -4.33 9.40 5.13
CA LYS A 146 -3.47 9.19 6.30
C LYS A 146 -2.64 10.45 6.56
N TYR A 147 -3.08 11.27 7.51
CA TYR A 147 -2.41 12.51 7.89
C TYR A 147 -2.15 12.52 9.39
N GLY A 148 -0.87 12.58 9.77
CA GLY A 148 -0.42 12.52 11.18
C GLY A 148 -0.46 11.12 11.80
N GLY A 149 -0.52 11.06 13.14
CA GLY A 149 -0.66 9.81 13.90
C GLY A 149 0.61 8.95 14.07
N VAL A 150 1.72 9.33 13.44
CA VAL A 150 3.02 8.69 13.69
C VAL A 150 3.75 9.51 14.74
N VAL A 151 4.12 8.88 15.86
CA VAL A 151 4.90 9.50 16.93
C VAL A 151 6.13 10.19 16.33
N GLY A 152 6.33 11.47 16.66
CA GLY A 152 7.45 12.28 16.16
C GLY A 152 7.27 12.89 14.78
N ARG A 153 6.13 12.70 14.10
CA ARG A 153 5.78 13.52 12.92
C ARG A 153 4.99 14.77 13.32
N PRO A 154 5.26 15.91 12.68
CA PRO A 154 4.49 17.12 12.94
C PRO A 154 3.02 16.92 12.52
N PRO A 155 2.09 17.70 13.10
CA PRO A 155 0.72 17.76 12.63
C PRO A 155 0.64 18.13 11.14
N PRO A 156 -0.50 17.86 10.48
CA PRO A 156 -0.74 18.31 9.12
C PRO A 156 -0.53 19.82 9.01
N ALA A 157 0.19 20.27 7.98
CA ALA A 157 0.31 21.70 7.69
C ALA A 157 -1.04 22.24 7.17
N LEU A 158 -1.25 23.57 7.20
CA LEU A 158 -2.48 24.17 6.65
C LEU A 158 -2.75 23.77 5.19
N LYS A 159 -1.68 23.68 4.37
CA LYS A 159 -1.76 23.19 2.98
C LYS A 159 -2.15 21.70 2.86
N ASP A 160 -1.88 20.92 3.90
CA ASP A 160 -2.27 19.50 3.94
C ASP A 160 -3.79 19.39 4.20
N GLU A 161 -4.38 20.32 4.95
CA GLU A 161 -5.82 20.33 5.20
C GLU A 161 -6.63 20.44 3.91
N ASP A 162 -6.24 21.33 2.97
CA ASP A 162 -6.97 21.47 1.71
C ASP A 162 -6.88 20.21 0.85
N ASN A 163 -5.77 19.47 0.96
CA ASN A 163 -5.61 18.15 0.34
C ASN A 163 -6.49 17.08 1.01
N ILE A 164 -6.64 17.13 2.35
CA ILE A 164 -7.56 16.26 3.09
C ILE A 164 -9.00 16.52 2.64
N ILE A 165 -9.41 17.79 2.58
CA ILE A 165 -10.76 18.18 2.14
C ILE A 165 -10.99 17.72 0.70
N ALA A 166 -10.04 17.92 -0.21
CA ALA A 166 -10.13 17.43 -1.59
C ALA A 166 -10.29 15.91 -1.69
N ALA A 167 -9.65 15.13 -0.83
CA ALA A 167 -9.87 13.67 -0.79
C ALA A 167 -11.27 13.31 -0.30
N LEU A 168 -11.76 14.02 0.73
CA LEU A 168 -13.08 13.80 1.34
C LEU A 168 -14.25 14.22 0.43
N GLU A 169 -14.01 15.10 -0.54
CA GLU A 169 -14.96 15.44 -1.63
C GLU A 169 -15.30 14.22 -2.52
N HIS A 170 -14.59 13.09 -2.38
CA HIS A 170 -14.86 11.83 -3.09
C HIS A 170 -15.35 10.71 -2.16
N PRO A 171 -16.54 10.84 -1.54
CA PRO A 171 -17.02 9.90 -0.52
C PRO A 171 -17.23 8.47 -1.05
N ALA A 172 -17.58 8.33 -2.32
CA ALA A 172 -17.75 7.03 -2.97
C ALA A 172 -16.45 6.23 -3.13
N ARG A 173 -15.29 6.89 -3.07
CA ARG A 173 -13.97 6.27 -3.24
C ARG A 173 -13.20 6.18 -1.92
N THR A 174 -13.50 7.05 -0.96
CA THR A 174 -12.78 7.11 0.32
C THR A 174 -13.10 5.88 1.17
N SER A 175 -12.07 5.05 1.36
CA SER A 175 -12.19 3.74 2.01
C SER A 175 -11.50 3.66 3.37
N LYS A 176 -10.48 4.47 3.60
CA LYS A 176 -9.77 4.55 4.89
C LYS A 176 -9.51 6.00 5.23
N ILE A 177 -9.79 6.37 6.47
CA ILE A 177 -9.51 7.71 6.99
C ILE A 177 -8.77 7.54 8.31
N GLN A 178 -7.57 8.11 8.38
CA GLN A 178 -6.78 8.24 9.59
C GLN A 178 -6.27 9.69 9.67
N LEU A 179 -6.87 10.49 10.55
CA LEU A 179 -6.57 11.91 10.66
C LEU A 179 -6.15 12.28 12.07
N PHE A 180 -5.07 13.03 12.17
CA PHE A 180 -4.74 13.81 13.34
C PHE A 180 -5.40 15.19 13.23
N LEU A 181 -6.39 15.45 14.07
CA LEU A 181 -7.23 16.63 14.02
C LEU A 181 -6.57 17.81 14.71
N THR A 182 -6.37 18.88 13.92
CA THR A 182 -6.20 20.24 14.42
C THR A 182 -7.59 20.88 14.60
N LYS A 183 -7.67 21.96 15.38
CA LYS A 183 -8.91 22.74 15.52
C LYS A 183 -9.41 23.24 14.15
N SER A 184 -8.53 23.79 13.33
CA SER A 184 -8.84 24.27 11.98
C SER A 184 -9.37 23.17 11.06
N LEU A 185 -8.75 21.99 11.07
CA LEU A 185 -9.23 20.85 10.28
C LEU A 185 -10.60 20.39 10.76
N PHE A 186 -10.82 20.34 12.07
CA PHE A 186 -12.13 19.98 12.64
C PHE A 186 -13.24 20.95 12.17
N ASP A 187 -12.99 22.26 12.20
CA ASP A 187 -13.94 23.27 11.73
C ASP A 187 -14.24 23.09 10.23
N LYS A 188 -13.22 22.81 9.40
CA LYS A 188 -13.41 22.51 7.97
C LYS A 188 -14.21 21.23 7.74
N LEU A 189 -13.98 20.18 8.52
CA LEU A 189 -14.73 18.93 8.45
C LEU A 189 -16.19 19.13 8.88
N ALA A 190 -16.45 19.97 9.88
CA ALA A 190 -17.80 20.32 10.31
C ALA A 190 -18.57 21.10 9.22
N ALA A 191 -17.87 21.88 8.41
CA ALA A 191 -18.46 22.61 7.28
C ALA A 191 -18.68 21.75 6.03
N LEU A 192 -18.05 20.57 5.92
CA LEU A 192 -18.28 19.66 4.79
C LEU A 192 -19.70 19.12 4.82
N LYS A 193 -20.35 19.12 3.63
CA LYS A 193 -21.68 18.53 3.48
C LYS A 193 -21.62 17.05 3.86
N GLN A 194 -22.50 16.64 4.78
CA GLN A 194 -22.60 15.26 5.24
C GLN A 194 -23.14 14.38 4.11
N GLN A 195 -22.25 13.76 3.34
CA GLN A 195 -22.58 12.61 2.50
C GLN A 195 -22.06 11.34 3.16
N PRO A 196 -22.82 10.23 3.09
CA PRO A 196 -22.31 8.95 3.58
C PRO A 196 -21.08 8.52 2.78
N PHE A 197 -20.17 7.80 3.42
CA PHE A 197 -19.00 7.21 2.78
C PHE A 197 -19.25 5.71 2.53
N PRO A 198 -19.89 5.32 1.41
CA PRO A 198 -20.31 3.94 1.19
C PRO A 198 -19.15 2.95 1.05
N ALA A 199 -17.96 3.42 0.70
CA ALA A 199 -16.74 2.61 0.57
C ALA A 199 -15.88 2.59 1.85
N LEU A 200 -16.31 3.28 2.93
CA LEU A 200 -15.50 3.41 4.15
C LEU A 200 -15.42 2.10 4.93
N GLU A 201 -14.22 1.56 5.02
CA GLU A 201 -13.89 0.34 5.76
C GLU A 201 -13.21 0.66 7.09
N TYR A 202 -12.47 1.79 7.16
CA TYR A 202 -11.69 2.15 8.32
C TYR A 202 -11.74 3.65 8.61
N PHE A 203 -11.96 3.99 9.89
CA PHE A 203 -12.04 5.37 10.34
C PHE A 203 -11.36 5.54 11.70
N LEU A 204 -10.39 6.45 11.78
CA LEU A 204 -9.64 6.81 12.97
C LEU A 204 -9.39 8.32 13.00
N LEU A 205 -9.87 8.97 14.05
CA LEU A 205 -9.59 10.38 14.35
C LEU A 205 -8.80 10.46 15.66
N ILE A 206 -7.72 11.24 15.67
CA ILE A 206 -6.86 11.46 16.83
C ILE A 206 -6.83 12.96 17.11
N SER A 207 -7.19 13.40 18.31
CA SER A 207 -7.12 14.81 18.70
C SER A 207 -5.78 15.15 19.36
N HIS A 208 -5.29 16.38 19.19
CA HIS A 208 -4.05 16.89 19.80
C HIS A 208 -4.19 17.25 21.28
N ASP A 209 -5.41 17.44 21.81
CA ASP A 209 -5.66 18.08 23.13
C ASP A 209 -5.25 17.27 24.38
N GLY A 210 -4.26 16.38 24.29
CA GLY A 210 -3.65 15.68 25.42
C GLY A 210 -4.54 14.62 26.09
N GLY A 211 -5.85 14.69 25.92
CA GLY A 211 -6.80 13.64 26.27
C GLY A 211 -6.99 12.70 25.09
N VAL A 212 -6.46 11.48 25.17
CA VAL A 212 -6.75 10.42 24.20
C VAL A 212 -8.26 10.15 24.22
N ARG A 213 -9.01 10.80 23.34
CA ARG A 213 -10.41 10.44 23.09
C ARG A 213 -10.40 9.30 22.08
N MET A 214 -10.82 8.13 22.55
CA MET A 214 -10.93 6.91 21.77
C MET A 214 -11.67 7.15 20.47
N ALA A 215 -11.01 6.75 19.38
CA ALA A 215 -11.65 6.67 18.08
C ALA A 215 -12.65 5.51 18.07
N ARG A 216 -13.89 5.79 17.71
CA ARG A 216 -14.85 4.75 17.39
C ARG A 216 -14.53 4.24 15.99
N ALA A 217 -13.92 3.07 15.90
CA ALA A 217 -13.87 2.33 14.65
C ALA A 217 -15.30 1.90 14.31
N LEU A 218 -16.01 2.72 13.54
CA LEU A 218 -17.28 2.33 12.93
C LEU A 218 -16.94 1.43 11.74
N SER A 219 -16.67 0.15 12.02
CA SER A 219 -16.76 -0.87 10.98
C SER A 219 -18.24 -1.01 10.63
N MET A 220 -18.69 -0.28 9.60
CA MET A 220 -20.11 -0.27 9.19
C MET A 220 -20.50 -1.46 8.31
N LYS A 221 -19.56 -2.37 8.01
CA LYS A 221 -19.86 -3.61 7.30
C LYS A 221 -18.91 -4.72 7.74
N PRO A 222 -19.40 -5.86 8.26
CA PRO A 222 -18.61 -7.07 8.16
C PRO A 222 -18.35 -7.32 6.67
N PRO A 223 -17.11 -7.68 6.26
CA PRO A 223 -16.87 -8.11 4.90
C PRO A 223 -17.84 -9.25 4.62
N SER A 224 -18.80 -9.02 3.72
CA SER A 224 -19.56 -10.11 3.14
C SER A 224 -18.56 -10.87 2.29
N ILE A 225 -17.94 -11.90 2.89
CA ILE A 225 -17.12 -12.87 2.19
C ILE A 225 -18.09 -13.75 1.40
N ALA A 226 -18.78 -13.16 0.43
CA ALA A 226 -19.27 -13.88 -0.73
C ALA A 226 -18.14 -13.77 -1.76
N SER A 227 -17.07 -14.54 -1.53
CA SER A 227 -16.09 -14.78 -2.59
C SER A 227 -16.85 -15.41 -3.76
N PRO A 228 -16.80 -14.84 -4.97
CA PRO A 228 -17.20 -15.60 -6.15
C PRO A 228 -16.29 -16.83 -6.18
N LEU A 229 -16.88 -18.02 -6.11
CA LEU A 229 -16.18 -19.23 -6.55
C LEU A 229 -15.87 -18.99 -8.03
N PHE A 230 -14.65 -18.54 -8.32
CA PHE A 230 -14.14 -18.55 -9.68
C PHE A 230 -13.97 -20.02 -10.08
N HIS A 231 -15.02 -20.59 -10.66
CA HIS A 231 -14.90 -21.82 -11.43
C HIS A 231 -14.07 -21.51 -12.68
N TYR A 232 -12.76 -21.68 -12.57
CA TYR A 232 -11.91 -21.89 -13.72
C TYR A 232 -12.29 -23.25 -14.32
N LYS A 233 -12.96 -23.23 -15.47
CA LYS A 233 -13.03 -24.43 -16.32
C LYS A 233 -11.67 -24.56 -17.03
N PRO A 234 -11.09 -25.78 -17.06
CA PRO A 234 -9.85 -26.07 -17.76
C PRO A 234 -9.98 -25.88 -19.27
#